data_AF-A0A1J0A4C6-F1
#
_entry.id   AF-A0A1J0A4C6-F1
#
_cell.length_a   1.000
_cell.length_b   1.000
_cell.length_c   1.000
_cell.angle_alpha   90.00
_cell.angle_beta   90.00
_cell.angle_gamma   90.00
#
_symmetry.space_group_name_H-M   'P 1'
#
loop_
_entity.id
_entity.type
_entity.pdbx_description
1 polymer ?
#
loop_
_entity_poly.entity_id
_entity_poly.type
_entity_poly.pdbx_seq_one_letter_code
_entity_poly.pdbx_strand_id
1 'polypeptide(L)'
;MKNNLNLLPSHNGLTLDTENNTLRTQHHCIKLSKNECRLLVILFKHPGKVIKRETFLRELWKDESYVDDNTLTVNINHIRKK
;
A
#
# COMPACT_ATOMS: atom_id res chain seq x y z
N MET A 1 -0.11 22.57 -15.35
CA MET A 1 0.62 21.95 -14.22
C MET A 1 -0.23 20.79 -13.73
N LYS A 2 0.21 19.53 -13.91
CA LYS A 2 -0.59 18.36 -13.50
C LYS A 2 -0.56 18.29 -11.98
N ASN A 3 -1.71 18.53 -11.33
CA ASN A 3 -1.89 18.23 -9.91
C ASN A 3 -1.68 16.73 -9.72
N ASN A 4 -0.55 16.33 -9.15
CA ASN A 4 -0.26 14.94 -8.85
C ASN A 4 -1.05 14.50 -7.60
N LEU A 5 -2.34 14.25 -7.77
CA LEU A 5 -3.24 13.66 -6.75
C LEU A 5 -2.90 12.19 -6.43
N ASN A 6 -1.87 11.62 -7.08
CA ASN A 6 -1.51 10.20 -7.03
C ASN A 6 -0.31 9.90 -6.11
N LEU A 7 0.29 10.93 -5.51
CA LEU A 7 1.39 10.78 -4.56
C LEU A 7 0.85 11.02 -3.15
N LEU A 8 0.84 9.97 -2.33
CA LEU A 8 0.49 10.14 -0.92
C LEU A 8 1.64 10.87 -0.18
N PRO A 9 1.31 11.75 0.78
CA PRO A 9 2.29 12.57 1.49
C PRO A 9 3.38 11.70 2.12
N SER A 10 4.60 12.25 2.17
CA SER A 10 5.77 11.54 2.65
C SER A 10 5.59 11.16 4.13
N HIS A 11 5.63 9.87 4.44
CA HIS A 11 5.69 9.39 5.82
C HIS A 11 7.06 8.78 6.08
N ASN A 12 7.82 9.34 7.04
CA ASN A 12 9.19 8.91 7.36
C ASN A 12 10.13 8.81 6.14
N GLY A 13 10.02 9.75 5.20
CA GLY A 13 10.83 9.76 3.98
C GLY A 13 10.40 8.75 2.90
N LEU A 14 9.24 8.10 3.08
CA LEU A 14 8.62 7.22 2.10
C LEU A 14 7.49 7.94 1.36
N THR A 15 7.48 7.84 0.03
CA THR A 15 6.41 8.36 -0.82
C THR A 15 5.81 7.19 -1.61
N LEU A 16 4.49 7.03 -1.55
CA LEU A 16 3.78 6.03 -2.33
C LEU A 16 3.24 6.63 -3.62
N ASP A 17 3.61 6.03 -4.74
CA ASP A 17 3.14 6.36 -6.09
C ASP A 17 2.15 5.29 -6.53
N THR A 18 0.86 5.62 -6.47
CA THR A 18 -0.23 4.69 -6.72
C THR A 18 -0.47 4.44 -8.21
N GLU A 19 0.01 5.33 -9.07
CA GLU A 19 -0.12 5.18 -10.53
C GLU A 19 0.90 4.16 -11.05
N ASN A 20 2.14 4.26 -10.58
CA ASN A 20 3.22 3.35 -10.98
C ASN A 20 3.32 2.10 -10.10
N ASN A 21 2.56 2.02 -9.01
CA ASN A 21 2.69 1.01 -7.96
C ASN A 21 4.12 0.92 -7.45
N THR A 22 4.67 2.06 -7.00
CA THR A 22 6.04 2.13 -6.49
C THR A 22 6.10 2.81 -5.12
N LEU A 23 6.96 2.28 -4.25
CA LEU A 23 7.35 2.93 -3.00
C LEU A 23 8.71 3.60 -3.22
N ARG A 24 8.77 4.91 -2.97
CA ARG A 24 9.98 5.71 -3.20
C ARG A 24 10.55 6.17 -1.86
N THR A 25 11.85 6.03 -1.72
CA THR A 25 12.67 6.67 -0.69
C THR A 25 13.54 7.74 -1.38
N GLN A 26 14.35 8.48 -0.61
CA GLN A 26 15.35 9.38 -1.21
C GLN A 26 16.37 8.67 -2.12
N HIS A 27 16.61 7.37 -1.89
CA HIS A 27 17.70 6.64 -2.55
C HIS A 27 17.23 5.48 -3.44
N HIS A 28 16.00 5.00 -3.24
CA HIS A 28 15.50 3.77 -3.85
C HIS A 28 14.05 3.92 -4.33
N CYS A 29 13.74 3.23 -5.43
CA CYS A 29 12.38 3.05 -5.92
C CYS A 29 12.09 1.55 -5.97
N ILE A 30 11.11 1.11 -5.19
CA ILE A 30 10.74 -0.30 -5.05
C ILE A 30 9.42 -0.52 -5.75
N LYS A 31 9.38 -1.50 -6.66
CA LYS A 31 8.14 -1.91 -7.33
C LYS A 31 7.28 -2.75 -6.39
N LEU A 32 5.99 -2.46 -6.42
CA LEU A 32 4.95 -3.12 -5.64
C LEU A 32 4.03 -3.92 -6.57
N SER A 33 3.49 -5.02 -6.06
CA SER A 33 2.30 -5.62 -6.65
C SER A 33 1.09 -4.70 -6.44
N LYS A 34 0.00 -4.94 -7.18
CA LYS A 34 -1.25 -4.18 -7.00
C LYS A 34 -1.76 -4.27 -5.56
N ASN A 35 -1.72 -5.47 -4.97
CA ASN A 35 -2.20 -5.70 -3.60
C ASN A 35 -1.28 -5.06 -2.57
N GLU A 36 0.03 -5.11 -2.76
CA GLU A 36 0.97 -4.41 -1.88
C GLU A 36 0.75 -2.89 -1.91
N CYS A 37 0.54 -2.32 -3.10
CA CYS A 37 0.24 -0.90 -3.27
C CYS A 37 -1.05 -0.50 -2.55
N ARG A 38 -2.14 -1.26 -2.74
CA ARG A 38 -3.42 -1.01 -2.05
C ARG A 38 -3.30 -1.07 -0.53
N LEU A 39 -2.61 -2.09 -0.01
CA LEU A 39 -2.36 -2.21 1.43
C LEU A 39 -1.59 -1.00 1.97
N LEU A 40 -0.55 -0.56 1.25
CA LEU A 40 0.20 0.63 1.60
C LEU A 40 -0.64 1.91 1.51
N VAL A 41 -1.55 2.05 0.54
CA VAL A 41 -2.49 3.19 0.48
C VAL A 41 -3.30 3.30 1.77
N ILE A 42 -3.83 2.18 2.27
CA ILE A 42 -4.64 2.15 3.50
C ILE A 42 -3.78 2.57 4.70
N LEU A 43 -2.56 2.06 4.80
CA LEU A 43 -1.63 2.43 5.88
C LEU A 43 -1.22 3.91 5.82
N PHE A 44 -0.90 4.43 4.63
CA PHE A 44 -0.52 5.83 4.42
C PHE A 44 -1.67 6.81 4.70
N LYS A 45 -2.93 6.39 4.50
CA LYS A 45 -4.11 7.18 4.88
C LYS A 45 -4.36 7.21 6.39
N HIS A 46 -3.76 6.29 7.15
CA HIS A 46 -3.97 6.16 8.59
C HIS A 46 -2.64 6.02 9.36
N PRO A 47 -1.72 7.00 9.25
CA PRO A 47 -0.41 6.91 9.88
C PRO A 47 -0.53 6.82 11.41
N GLY A 48 0.28 5.94 12.01
CA GLY A 48 0.31 5.73 13.46
C GLY A 48 -0.92 5.04 14.05
N LYS A 49 -1.89 4.60 13.23
CA LYS A 49 -3.09 3.90 13.70
C LYS A 49 -2.99 2.40 13.48
N VAL A 50 -3.49 1.64 14.44
CA VAL A 50 -3.68 0.19 14.27
C VAL A 50 -4.89 -0.04 13.37
N ILE A 51 -4.66 -0.66 12.21
CA ILE A 51 -5.71 -0.99 11.25
C ILE A 51 -6.12 -2.44 11.42
N LYS A 52 -7.42 -2.66 11.63
CA LYS A 52 -7.99 -4.00 11.77
C LYS A 52 -7.91 -4.77 10.46
N ARG A 53 -7.72 -6.07 10.57
CA ARG A 53 -7.54 -6.99 9.44
C ARG A 53 -8.71 -6.96 8.46
N GLU A 54 -9.93 -6.92 8.97
CA GLU A 54 -11.15 -6.91 8.18
C GLU A 54 -11.25 -5.65 7.30
N THR A 55 -10.58 -4.56 7.69
CA THR A 55 -10.50 -3.35 6.86
C THR A 55 -9.69 -3.60 5.60
N PHE A 56 -8.55 -4.28 5.73
CA PHE A 56 -7.74 -4.65 4.57
C PHE A 56 -8.48 -5.62 3.66
N LEU A 57 -9.10 -6.68 4.22
CA LEU A 57 -9.85 -7.65 3.43
C LEU A 57 -11.00 -6.99 2.65
N ARG A 58 -11.78 -6.11 3.31
CA ARG A 58 -12.86 -5.37 2.63
C ARG A 58 -12.36 -4.51 1.47
N GLU A 59 -11.22 -3.83 1.63
CA GLU A 59 -10.67 -2.99 0.56
C GLU A 59 -10.07 -3.82 -0.58
N LEU A 60 -9.44 -4.96 -0.28
CA LEU A 60 -8.91 -5.86 -1.32
C LEU A 60 -10.02 -6.58 -2.10
N TRP A 61 -11.14 -6.93 -1.46
CA TRP A 61 -12.31 -7.55 -2.11
C TRP A 61 -13.07 -6.62 -3.06
N LYS A 62 -12.93 -5.29 -2.95
CA LYS A 62 -13.62 -4.37 -3.86
C LYS A 62 -13.18 -4.49 -5.32
N ASP A 63 -11.94 -4.94 -5.54
CA ASP A 63 -11.33 -4.96 -6.87
C ASP A 63 -10.88 -6.36 -7.33
N GLU A 64 -10.91 -7.40 -6.48
CA GLU A 64 -10.44 -8.75 -6.82
C GLU A 64 -11.39 -9.86 -6.32
N SER A 65 -11.45 -10.95 -7.09
CA SER A 65 -12.17 -12.17 -6.75
C SER A 65 -11.54 -12.83 -5.51
N TYR A 66 -12.23 -12.76 -4.38
CA TYR A 66 -11.97 -13.47 -3.12
C TYR A 66 -10.49 -13.57 -2.67
N VAL A 67 -10.04 -12.55 -1.94
CA VAL A 67 -8.77 -12.57 -1.19
C VAL A 67 -9.01 -13.20 0.19
N ASP A 68 -8.35 -14.30 0.52
CA ASP A 68 -8.46 -14.91 1.84
C ASP A 68 -7.48 -14.29 2.88
N ASP A 69 -7.65 -14.69 4.15
CA ASP A 69 -6.78 -14.25 5.22
C ASP A 69 -5.30 -14.57 4.97
N ASN A 70 -4.98 -15.73 4.41
CA ASN A 70 -3.59 -16.13 4.17
C ASN A 70 -2.92 -15.20 3.15
N THR A 71 -3.65 -14.80 2.12
CA THR A 71 -3.19 -13.88 1.09
C THR A 71 -2.82 -12.52 1.68
N LEU A 72 -3.63 -12.00 2.61
CA LEU A 72 -3.31 -10.76 3.31
C LEU A 72 -2.03 -10.89 4.15
N THR A 73 -1.85 -12.01 4.87
CA THR A 73 -0.63 -12.25 5.66
C THR A 73 0.62 -12.27 4.77
N VAL A 74 0.56 -12.98 3.65
CA VAL A 74 1.69 -13.09 2.71
C VAL A 74 2.06 -11.71 2.13
N ASN A 75 1.08 -10.93 1.68
CA ASN A 75 1.34 -9.59 1.14
C ASN A 75 1.95 -8.64 2.18
N ILE A 76 1.44 -8.66 3.42
CA ILE A 76 2.03 -7.85 4.51
C ILE A 76 3.47 -8.29 4.80
N ASN A 77 3.76 -9.59 4.78
CA ASN A 77 5.12 -10.10 4.96
C ASN A 77 6.05 -9.69 3.81
N HIS A 78 5.57 -9.67 2.57
CA HIS A 78 6.35 -9.19 1.43
C HIS A 78 6.65 -7.69 1.54
N ILE A 79 5.66 -6.87 1.94
CA ILE A 79 5.86 -5.45 2.19
C ILE A 79 6.94 -5.23 3.25
N ARG A 80 6.91 -5.96 4.36
CA ARG A 80 7.89 -5.81 5.46
C ARG A 80 9.32 -6.22 5.09
N LYS A 81 9.50 -7.04 4.05
CA LYS A 81 10.81 -7.48 3.57
C LYS A 81 11.42 -6.52 2.55
N LYS A 82 10.63 -5.58 2.04
CA LYS A 82 11.06 -4.52 1.12
C LYS A 82 11.57 -3.32 1.91
#